data_AF-A0A975RAF9-F1
#
_entry.id   AF-A0A975RAF9-F1
#
_cell.length_a   1.000
_cell.length_b   1.000
_cell.length_c   1.000
_cell.angle_alpha   90.00
_cell.angle_beta   90.00
_cell.angle_gamma   90.00
#
_symmetry.space_group_name_H-M   'P 1'
#
loop_
_entity.id
_entity.type
_entity.pdbx_description
1 polymer ?
#
loop_
_entity_poly.entity_id
_entity_poly.type
_entity_poly.pdbx_seq_one_letter_code
_entity_poly.pdbx_strand_id
1 'polypeptide(L)'
;MSIAETTTINPFDTVSFNCTACGKCCNSPPLLSVPELLHHESLFVGSLALRRISSPESEASFDARRGLILSNSDSALLTETLDAQLFSAKQTKSADFYVSLMPMAIDYESLKKCPALAENNQCRIQHNRKPVVCSMVPFDSLYPDSLQHLVLQSRHYGEECIMSGTKAGYQVVIEKQQVVSQEYQTALQQRRAELILEKTVWANQVYTALEQQLLSNPQELAKIPIDTGLLSISILPMLMVLCEISEPCANRCLQYINAQIDLIDSKIAQAIARKIPADKAMTKEFRFFKEKYLQFRPYLLNKLAQPNFRKDMIPSEQVNAVENYLGIVFNATG
;
A
#
# COMPACT_ATOMS: atom_id res chain seq x y z
N MET A 1 40.15 9.00 39.02
CA MET A 1 38.68 9.10 38.96
C MET A 1 38.27 8.75 37.54
N SER A 2 37.70 7.56 37.35
CA SER A 2 37.17 7.11 36.06
C SER A 2 35.86 7.86 35.83
N ILE A 3 35.77 8.59 34.72
CA ILE A 3 34.54 9.22 34.26
C ILE A 3 33.71 8.06 33.70
N ALA A 4 32.68 7.65 34.43
CA ALA A 4 31.71 6.68 33.93
C ALA A 4 31.05 7.28 32.69
N GLU A 5 31.24 6.64 31.54
CA GLU A 5 30.43 6.86 30.35
C GLU A 5 28.98 6.54 30.72
N THR A 6 28.17 7.57 30.94
CA THR A 6 26.73 7.44 31.06
C THR A 6 26.23 6.97 29.69
N THR A 7 26.12 5.66 29.51
CA THR A 7 25.50 5.07 28.33
C THR A 7 24.05 5.55 28.33
N THR A 8 23.76 6.56 27.52
CA THR A 8 22.38 6.95 27.23
C THR A 8 21.74 5.77 26.51
N ILE A 9 21.06 4.91 27.27
CA ILE A 9 20.26 3.81 26.75
C ILE A 9 19.20 4.46 25.86
N ASN A 10 19.26 4.19 24.55
CA ASN A 10 18.22 4.65 23.66
C ASN A 10 16.95 3.86 24.04
N PRO A 11 15.85 4.52 24.47
CA PRO A 11 14.65 3.83 24.93
C PRO A 11 14.00 2.95 23.85
N PHE A 12 14.45 3.03 22.59
CA PHE A 12 14.01 2.18 21.48
C PHE A 12 15.05 1.13 21.04
N ASP A 13 16.10 0.88 21.84
CA ASP A 13 17.02 -0.25 21.61
C ASP A 13 16.30 -1.59 21.70
N THR A 14 15.23 -1.68 22.50
CA THR A 14 14.33 -2.82 22.55
C THR A 14 12.89 -2.33 22.47
N VAL A 15 12.06 -2.97 21.66
CA VAL A 15 10.63 -2.65 21.54
C VAL A 15 9.82 -3.94 21.56
N SER A 16 8.80 -3.97 22.40
CA SER A 16 7.80 -5.03 22.44
C SER A 16 6.48 -4.57 21.81
N PHE A 17 5.83 -5.47 21.07
CA PHE A 17 4.59 -5.21 20.36
C PHE A 17 3.51 -6.25 20.65
N ASN A 18 2.27 -5.78 20.73
CA ASN A 18 1.07 -6.63 20.76
C ASN A 18 -0.08 -5.91 20.02
N CYS A 19 -0.57 -6.52 18.95
CA CYS A 19 -1.72 -5.99 18.20
C CYS A 19 -3.02 -6.32 18.94
N THR A 20 -3.63 -5.31 19.58
CA THR A 20 -4.83 -5.52 20.40
C THR A 20 -6.14 -5.33 19.63
N ALA A 21 -6.16 -4.49 18.60
CA ALA A 21 -7.31 -4.31 17.70
C ALA A 21 -6.88 -3.62 16.39
N CYS A 22 -7.56 -3.94 15.29
CA CYS A 22 -7.39 -3.20 14.04
C CYS A 22 -7.76 -1.72 14.23
N GLY A 23 -6.97 -0.82 13.66
CA GLY A 23 -7.18 0.62 13.82
C GLY A 23 -6.47 1.25 15.04
N LYS A 24 -5.94 0.45 15.99
CA LYS A 24 -5.24 0.98 17.17
C LYS A 24 -3.77 1.32 16.91
N CYS A 25 -3.02 0.42 16.28
CA CYS A 25 -1.59 0.59 15.96
C CYS A 25 -1.33 0.98 14.49
N CYS A 26 -2.39 0.98 13.67
CA CYS A 26 -2.39 1.47 12.29
C CYS A 26 -3.64 2.34 12.09
N ASN A 27 -3.52 3.44 11.34
CA ASN A 27 -4.60 4.43 11.16
C ASN A 27 -4.90 4.73 9.68
N SER A 28 -4.37 3.93 8.76
CA SER A 28 -4.64 4.04 7.33
C SER A 28 -5.44 2.84 6.83
N PRO A 29 -6.26 3.02 5.79
CA PRO A 29 -6.80 1.88 5.06
C PRO A 29 -5.67 0.97 4.57
N PRO A 30 -5.90 -0.35 4.45
CA PRO A 30 -4.85 -1.26 4.05
C PRO A 30 -4.48 -0.99 2.59
N LEU A 31 -3.19 -0.73 2.38
CA LEU A 31 -2.57 -0.80 1.06
C LEU A 31 -2.42 -2.27 0.70
N LEU A 32 -2.93 -2.64 -0.46
CA LEU A 32 -2.97 -4.03 -0.92
C LEU A 32 -1.93 -4.23 -2.02
N SER A 33 -1.42 -5.44 -2.14
CA SER A 33 -0.85 -5.86 -3.42
C SER A 33 -1.95 -6.13 -4.44
N VAL A 34 -1.62 -6.18 -5.73
CA VAL A 34 -2.59 -6.50 -6.79
C VAL A 34 -3.24 -7.87 -6.55
N PRO A 35 -2.51 -8.95 -6.24
CA PRO A 35 -3.12 -10.25 -5.97
C PRO A 35 -4.06 -10.23 -4.76
N GLU A 36 -3.73 -9.47 -3.71
CA GLU A 36 -4.60 -9.29 -2.55
C GLU A 36 -5.88 -8.54 -2.91
N LEU A 37 -5.76 -7.43 -3.66
CA LEU A 37 -6.92 -6.65 -4.09
C LEU A 37 -7.87 -7.48 -4.94
N LEU A 38 -7.31 -8.23 -5.90
CA LEU A 38 -8.07 -9.15 -6.74
C LEU A 38 -8.73 -10.24 -5.88
N HIS A 39 -7.98 -10.90 -5.00
CA HIS A 39 -8.53 -11.97 -4.14
C HIS A 39 -9.69 -11.47 -3.26
N HIS A 40 -9.62 -10.23 -2.77
CA HIS A 40 -10.62 -9.63 -1.88
C HIS A 40 -11.63 -8.72 -2.61
N GLU A 41 -11.87 -8.97 -3.90
CA GLU A 41 -12.70 -8.14 -4.78
C GLU A 41 -14.16 -7.97 -4.35
N SER A 42 -14.69 -8.84 -3.51
CA SER A 42 -16.05 -8.72 -2.95
C SER A 42 -16.07 -8.19 -1.51
N LEU A 43 -14.90 -7.87 -0.94
CA LEU A 43 -14.76 -7.41 0.44
C LEU A 43 -14.36 -5.93 0.51
N PHE A 44 -13.41 -5.53 -0.33
CA PHE A 44 -12.86 -4.17 -0.35
C PHE A 44 -13.20 -3.47 -1.67
N VAL A 45 -13.64 -2.21 -1.60
CA VAL A 45 -13.70 -1.37 -2.79
C VAL A 45 -12.28 -0.88 -3.07
N GLY A 46 -11.73 -1.23 -4.23
CA GLY A 46 -10.36 -0.87 -4.59
C GLY A 46 -10.23 0.52 -5.19
N SER A 47 -9.19 1.23 -4.77
CA SER A 47 -8.74 2.49 -5.36
C SER A 47 -7.22 2.49 -5.55
N LEU A 48 -6.73 3.42 -6.36
CA LEU A 48 -5.31 3.68 -6.49
C LEU A 48 -4.94 4.84 -5.56
N ALA A 49 -4.05 4.59 -4.61
CA ALA A 49 -3.54 5.57 -3.68
C ALA A 49 -2.28 6.25 -4.23
N LEU A 50 -2.25 7.57 -4.12
CA LEU A 50 -1.12 8.43 -4.47
C LEU A 50 -0.65 9.22 -3.25
N ARG A 51 0.66 9.29 -3.07
CA ARG A 51 1.29 10.23 -2.12
C ARG A 51 2.65 10.68 -2.64
N ARG A 52 3.04 11.88 -2.22
CA ARG A 52 4.41 12.36 -2.31
C ARG A 52 5.14 12.00 -1.02
N ILE A 53 6.40 11.64 -1.15
CA ILE A 53 7.31 11.37 -0.05
C ILE A 53 8.52 12.26 -0.25
N SER A 54 8.81 13.09 0.74
CA SER A 54 9.97 13.97 0.69
C SER A 54 11.25 13.17 0.48
N SER A 55 12.13 13.64 -0.40
CA SER A 55 13.44 13.00 -0.59
C SER A 55 14.28 13.17 0.67
N PRO A 56 14.99 12.12 1.14
CA PRO A 56 16.02 12.30 2.17
C PRO A 56 17.13 13.21 1.60
N GLU A 57 17.24 14.45 2.07
CA GLU A 57 18.33 15.36 1.62
C GLU A 57 19.71 14.87 2.10
N SER A 58 20.78 15.23 1.40
CA SER A 58 22.11 14.63 1.60
C SER A 58 22.89 15.10 2.83
N GLU A 59 22.33 15.92 3.72
CA GLU A 59 23.01 16.34 4.95
C GLU A 59 22.02 16.42 6.12
N ALA A 60 22.21 15.58 7.14
CA ALA A 60 21.36 15.52 8.34
C ALA A 60 19.86 15.54 8.00
N SER A 61 19.42 14.65 7.09
CA SER A 61 18.04 14.67 6.59
C SER A 61 17.06 14.57 7.74
N PHE A 62 16.29 15.63 7.90
CA PHE A 62 15.11 15.61 8.72
C PHE A 62 14.09 14.74 7.99
N ASP A 63 13.84 13.55 8.48
CA ASP A 63 12.70 12.75 8.04
C ASP A 63 11.42 13.41 8.56
N ALA A 64 10.90 14.37 7.80
CA ALA A 64 9.71 15.14 8.16
C ALA A 64 8.49 14.27 8.43
N ARG A 65 8.44 13.06 7.87
CA ARG A 65 7.38 12.08 8.18
C ARG A 65 7.35 11.73 9.67
N ARG A 66 8.52 11.66 10.30
CA ARG A 66 8.74 11.06 11.62
C ARG A 66 9.45 11.97 12.63
N GLY A 67 9.94 13.12 12.22
CA GLY A 67 10.62 14.09 13.09
C GLY A 67 12.05 13.70 13.48
N LEU A 68 12.78 12.97 12.63
CA LEU A 68 14.05 12.33 12.98
C LEU A 68 15.21 12.87 12.16
N ILE A 69 16.42 12.90 12.73
CA ILE A 69 17.66 13.25 12.02
C ILE A 69 18.37 11.94 11.66
N LEU A 70 18.53 11.68 10.36
CA LEU A 70 19.22 10.49 9.87
C LEU A 70 20.72 10.78 9.69
N SER A 71 21.55 9.76 9.92
CA SER A 71 22.97 9.80 9.50
C SER A 71 23.07 9.77 7.97
N ASN A 72 24.24 10.10 7.43
CA ASN A 72 24.47 10.06 5.98
C ASN A 72 24.33 8.63 5.41
N SER A 73 24.81 7.62 6.15
CA SER A 73 24.65 6.21 5.74
C SER A 73 23.20 5.76 5.77
N ASP A 74 22.44 6.18 6.79
CA ASP A 74 21.02 5.84 6.89
C ASP A 74 20.19 6.54 5.81
N SER A 75 20.51 7.80 5.50
CA SER A 75 19.91 8.54 4.41
C SER A 75 20.17 7.86 3.06
N ALA A 76 21.41 7.42 2.80
CA ALA A 76 21.75 6.70 1.56
C ALA A 76 20.99 5.37 1.44
N LEU A 77 20.91 4.59 2.52
CA LEU A 77 20.19 3.31 2.53
C LEU A 77 18.68 3.50 2.35
N LEU A 78 18.12 4.56 2.94
CA LEU A 78 16.73 4.92 2.75
C LEU A 78 16.47 5.33 1.30
N THR A 79 17.32 6.16 0.71
CA THR A 79 17.24 6.56 -0.71
C THR A 79 17.29 5.34 -1.63
N GLU A 80 18.21 4.41 -1.43
CA GLU A 80 18.28 3.17 -2.21
C GLU A 80 16.97 2.34 -2.09
N THR A 81 16.43 2.25 -0.87
CA THR A 81 15.16 1.57 -0.61
C THR A 81 13.99 2.22 -1.35
N LEU A 82 13.92 3.56 -1.34
CA LEU A 82 12.88 4.33 -2.02
C LEU A 82 13.04 4.27 -3.54
N ASP A 83 14.25 4.36 -4.07
CA ASP A 83 14.54 4.24 -5.51
C ASP A 83 14.13 2.87 -6.06
N ALA A 84 14.33 1.80 -5.30
CA ALA A 84 13.88 0.46 -5.70
C ALA A 84 12.34 0.37 -5.78
N GLN A 85 11.62 1.04 -4.87
CA GLN A 85 10.18 0.82 -4.66
C GLN A 85 9.27 1.89 -5.28
N LEU A 86 9.75 3.11 -5.46
CA LEU A 86 8.95 4.31 -5.78
C LEU A 86 9.49 5.05 -7.01
N PHE A 87 8.83 6.13 -7.41
CA PHE A 87 9.23 6.94 -8.57
C PHE A 87 9.81 8.28 -8.13
N SER A 88 11.07 8.55 -8.48
CA SER A 88 11.68 9.87 -8.22
C SER A 88 11.12 10.90 -9.20
N ALA A 89 10.65 12.02 -8.68
CA ALA A 89 10.18 13.17 -9.44
C ALA A 89 11.09 14.36 -9.14
N LYS A 90 11.86 14.78 -10.16
CA LYS A 90 12.78 15.91 -10.06
C LYS A 90 12.05 17.23 -10.31
N GLN A 91 12.34 18.22 -9.49
CA GLN A 91 11.72 19.55 -9.62
C GLN A 91 12.78 20.62 -9.84
N THR A 92 12.49 21.56 -10.75
CA THR A 92 13.43 22.66 -11.05
C THR A 92 13.38 23.78 -10.03
N LYS A 93 12.27 23.92 -9.29
CA LYS A 93 11.99 25.05 -8.38
C LYS A 93 11.56 24.62 -6.97
N SER A 94 11.55 23.33 -6.67
CA SER A 94 11.23 22.80 -5.34
C SER A 94 12.11 21.60 -5.02
N ALA A 95 12.09 21.15 -3.77
CA ALA A 95 12.76 19.91 -3.39
C ALA A 95 12.23 18.72 -4.20
N ASP A 96 13.14 17.79 -4.48
CA ASP A 96 12.82 16.51 -5.11
C ASP A 96 11.97 15.67 -4.16
N PHE A 97 11.13 14.81 -4.75
CA PHE A 97 10.28 13.92 -3.98
C PHE A 97 10.08 12.60 -4.72
N TYR A 98 9.60 11.60 -3.97
CA TYR A 98 9.15 10.32 -4.49
C TYR A 98 7.63 10.32 -4.63
N VAL A 99 7.13 9.66 -5.67
CA VAL A 99 5.71 9.35 -5.84
C VAL A 99 5.50 7.86 -5.54
N SER A 100 4.56 7.59 -4.66
CA SER A 100 4.09 6.24 -4.36
C SER A 100 2.74 6.01 -5.00
N LEU A 101 2.64 4.93 -5.77
CA LEU A 101 1.42 4.41 -6.37
C LEU A 101 1.14 3.03 -5.75
N MET A 102 0.02 2.88 -5.05
CA MET A 102 -0.31 1.60 -4.40
C MET A 102 -1.81 1.31 -4.48
N PRO A 103 -2.24 0.07 -4.77
CA PRO A 103 -3.63 -0.33 -4.57
C PRO A 103 -4.03 -0.15 -3.10
N MET A 104 -5.25 0.29 -2.86
CA MET A 104 -5.78 0.55 -1.53
C MET A 104 -7.23 0.09 -1.42
N ALA A 105 -7.60 -0.46 -0.28
CA ALA A 105 -9.01 -0.65 0.07
C ALA A 105 -9.59 0.65 0.64
N ILE A 106 -10.76 1.07 0.17
CA ILE A 106 -11.51 2.19 0.75
C ILE A 106 -12.90 1.76 1.21
N ASP A 107 -13.42 2.47 2.21
CA ASP A 107 -14.79 2.33 2.69
C ASP A 107 -15.28 3.65 3.30
N TYR A 108 -16.55 3.69 3.68
CA TYR A 108 -17.15 4.81 4.39
C TYR A 108 -16.48 5.03 5.76
N GLU A 109 -15.86 6.20 5.93
CA GLU A 109 -15.22 6.60 7.19
C GLU A 109 -16.19 6.56 8.38
N SER A 110 -17.49 6.83 8.14
CA SER A 110 -18.54 6.78 9.18
C SER A 110 -18.65 5.42 9.87
N LEU A 111 -18.22 4.34 9.21
CA LEU A 111 -18.26 2.99 9.77
C LEU A 111 -17.18 2.78 10.84
N LYS A 112 -16.07 3.53 10.78
CA LYS A 112 -14.90 3.42 11.68
C LYS A 112 -14.44 1.98 11.94
N LYS A 113 -14.66 1.08 10.97
CA LYS A 113 -14.43 -0.36 11.12
C LYS A 113 -13.98 -0.95 9.78
N CYS A 114 -12.93 -1.77 9.81
CA CYS A 114 -12.49 -2.53 8.64
C CYS A 114 -13.55 -3.59 8.27
N PRO A 115 -13.94 -3.73 6.98
CA PRO A 115 -14.87 -4.74 6.50
C PRO A 115 -14.49 -6.19 6.86
N ALA A 116 -13.20 -6.46 7.01
CA ALA A 116 -12.71 -7.80 7.36
C ALA A 116 -12.95 -8.18 8.83
N LEU A 117 -13.36 -7.24 9.69
CA LEU A 117 -13.53 -7.51 11.12
C LEU A 117 -14.83 -8.27 11.41
N ALA A 118 -14.72 -9.29 12.27
CA ALA A 118 -15.84 -9.94 12.92
C ALA A 118 -16.47 -9.03 13.99
N GLU A 119 -17.57 -9.49 14.60
CA GLU A 119 -18.22 -8.78 15.71
C GLU A 119 -17.32 -8.69 16.95
N ASN A 120 -16.50 -9.71 17.19
CA ASN A 120 -15.51 -9.74 18.26
C ASN A 120 -14.22 -8.91 17.97
N ASN A 121 -14.23 -8.09 16.91
CA ASN A 121 -13.09 -7.29 16.44
C ASN A 121 -11.83 -8.09 16.04
N GLN A 122 -11.96 -9.40 15.79
CA GLN A 122 -10.90 -10.19 15.16
C GLN A 122 -11.01 -10.13 13.64
N CYS A 123 -9.88 -10.28 12.96
CA CYS A 123 -9.82 -10.27 11.50
C CYS A 123 -10.32 -11.61 10.94
N ARG A 124 -11.45 -11.62 10.20
CA ARG A 124 -12.03 -12.84 9.61
C ARG A 124 -11.18 -13.47 8.52
N ILE A 125 -10.31 -12.68 7.89
CA ILE A 125 -9.44 -13.14 6.81
C ILE A 125 -8.03 -13.51 7.29
N GLN A 126 -7.83 -13.71 8.60
CA GLN A 126 -6.51 -14.05 9.17
C GLN A 126 -5.85 -15.24 8.46
N HIS A 127 -6.61 -16.30 8.17
CA HIS A 127 -6.14 -17.50 7.46
C HIS A 127 -6.51 -17.51 5.98
N ASN A 128 -7.13 -16.45 5.47
CA ASN A 128 -7.56 -16.33 4.08
C ASN A 128 -6.85 -15.14 3.41
N ARG A 129 -5.54 -15.28 3.23
CA ARG A 129 -4.68 -14.25 2.60
C ARG A 129 -4.85 -12.86 3.23
N LYS A 130 -4.61 -12.77 4.53
CA LYS A 130 -4.52 -11.48 5.24
C LYS A 130 -3.51 -10.58 4.50
N PRO A 131 -3.85 -9.31 4.22
CA PRO A 131 -2.93 -8.42 3.53
C PRO A 131 -1.56 -8.32 4.23
N VAL A 132 -0.48 -8.39 3.47
CA VAL A 132 0.90 -8.34 3.98
C VAL A 132 1.15 -7.04 4.75
N VAL A 133 0.59 -5.92 4.28
CA VAL A 133 0.66 -4.63 5.00
C VAL A 133 0.11 -4.75 6.43
N CYS A 134 -0.95 -5.56 6.63
CA CYS A 134 -1.54 -5.80 7.95
C CYS A 134 -0.75 -6.80 8.78
N SER A 135 0.07 -7.64 8.14
CA SER A 135 0.96 -8.62 8.80
C SER A 135 2.27 -7.99 9.23
N MET A 136 2.75 -6.95 8.54
CA MET A 136 3.98 -6.24 8.92
C MET A 136 3.79 -5.15 9.98
N VAL A 137 2.55 -4.81 10.38
CA VAL A 137 2.30 -3.80 11.45
C VAL A 137 3.01 -4.24 12.74
N PRO A 138 3.81 -3.38 13.40
CA PRO A 138 3.82 -1.91 13.29
C PRO A 138 4.88 -1.31 12.36
N PHE A 139 5.57 -2.10 11.55
CA PHE A 139 6.67 -1.64 10.71
C PHE A 139 6.21 -0.87 9.46
N ASP A 140 7.17 -0.35 8.70
CA ASP A 140 6.95 0.37 7.44
C ASP A 140 7.93 -0.12 6.37
N SER A 141 7.41 -0.73 5.30
CA SER A 141 8.22 -1.34 4.24
C SER A 141 9.07 -0.32 3.47
N LEU A 142 8.72 0.97 3.54
CA LEU A 142 9.50 2.04 2.89
C LEU A 142 10.82 2.36 3.59
N TYR A 143 11.04 1.83 4.80
CA TYR A 143 12.30 1.96 5.52
C TYR A 143 13.04 0.64 5.50
N PRO A 144 14.39 0.63 5.47
CA PRO A 144 15.19 -0.58 5.67
C PRO A 144 15.03 -1.13 7.11
N ASP A 145 15.44 -2.38 7.33
CA ASP A 145 15.27 -3.08 8.62
C ASP A 145 16.02 -2.37 9.76
N SER A 146 17.22 -1.86 9.50
CA SER A 146 18.03 -1.11 10.47
C SER A 146 17.34 0.17 10.99
N LEU A 147 16.39 0.72 10.23
CA LEU A 147 15.68 1.96 10.58
C LEU A 147 14.27 1.69 11.12
N GLN A 148 13.87 0.44 11.32
CA GLN A 148 12.53 0.14 11.83
C GLN A 148 12.33 0.61 13.28
N HIS A 149 13.37 0.64 14.11
CA HIS A 149 13.27 1.18 15.46
C HIS A 149 12.85 2.67 15.47
N LEU A 150 13.33 3.45 14.50
CA LEU A 150 12.94 4.84 14.26
C LEU A 150 11.48 4.98 13.78
N VAL A 151 11.03 4.05 12.94
CA VAL A 151 9.62 3.96 12.52
C VAL A 151 8.71 3.76 13.73
N LEU A 152 9.11 2.93 14.69
CA LEU A 152 8.32 2.66 15.90
C LEU A 152 8.35 3.84 16.88
N GLN A 153 9.49 4.49 17.07
CA GLN A 153 9.63 5.66 17.93
C GLN A 153 8.69 6.80 17.55
N SER A 154 8.45 6.98 16.25
CA SER A 154 7.63 8.05 15.70
C SER A 154 6.14 7.70 15.58
N ARG A 155 5.71 6.49 15.97
CA ARG A 155 4.29 6.14 16.01
C ARG A 155 3.66 6.63 17.31
N HIS A 156 2.97 7.76 17.22
CA HIS A 156 2.18 8.32 18.32
C HIS A 156 0.80 7.66 18.50
N TYR A 157 0.44 6.70 17.64
CA TYR A 157 -0.82 5.96 17.73
C TYR A 157 -0.53 4.52 18.17
N GLY A 158 -1.30 4.03 19.15
CA GLY A 158 -1.10 2.70 19.70
C GLY A 158 -0.09 2.64 20.84
N GLU A 159 -0.09 3.63 21.74
CA GLU A 159 0.70 3.63 22.99
C GLU A 159 0.46 2.36 23.83
N GLU A 160 -0.70 1.72 23.67
CA GLU A 160 -1.00 0.43 24.30
C GLU A 160 -0.42 -0.76 23.52
N CYS A 161 -0.09 -0.61 22.23
CA CYS A 161 0.35 -1.70 21.34
C CYS A 161 1.87 -1.75 21.18
N ILE A 162 2.56 -0.60 21.20
CA ILE A 162 4.00 -0.47 20.99
C ILE A 162 4.63 0.02 22.31
N MET A 163 5.55 -0.76 22.87
CA MET A 163 6.14 -0.49 24.19
C MET A 163 7.66 -0.51 24.10
N SER A 164 8.30 0.57 24.55
CA SER A 164 9.74 0.57 24.80
C SER A 164 10.12 -0.48 25.84
N GLY A 165 11.21 -1.20 25.60
CA GLY A 165 11.69 -2.30 26.45
C GLY A 165 10.89 -3.60 26.30
N THR A 166 11.07 -4.49 27.28
CA THR A 166 10.33 -5.76 27.37
C THR A 166 9.03 -5.57 28.15
N LYS A 167 7.93 -6.23 27.72
CA LYS A 167 6.66 -6.22 28.44
C LYS A 167 6.00 -7.59 28.42
N ALA A 168 5.52 -8.05 29.57
CA ALA A 168 4.81 -9.31 29.69
C ALA A 168 3.55 -9.33 28.78
N GLY A 169 3.38 -10.41 28.02
CA GLY A 169 2.27 -10.55 27.06
C GLY A 169 2.48 -9.82 25.72
N TYR A 170 3.67 -9.26 25.49
CA TYR A 170 4.05 -8.63 24.22
C TYR A 170 5.22 -9.40 23.63
N GLN A 171 5.29 -9.45 22.30
CA GLN A 171 6.42 -10.03 21.59
C GLN A 171 7.52 -8.99 21.46
N VAL A 172 8.77 -9.34 21.76
CA VAL A 172 9.92 -8.47 21.42
C VAL A 172 10.07 -8.48 19.89
N VAL A 173 9.97 -7.30 19.28
CA VAL A 173 10.04 -7.14 17.82
C VAL A 173 11.26 -6.36 17.35
N ILE A 174 11.82 -5.49 18.21
CA ILE A 174 13.12 -4.86 18.02
C ILE A 174 14.03 -5.25 19.19
N GLU A 175 15.28 -5.61 18.90
CA GLU A 175 16.37 -5.72 19.88
C GLU A 175 17.67 -5.23 19.25
N LYS A 176 18.43 -4.40 19.97
CA LYS A 176 19.65 -3.74 19.47
C LYS A 176 19.43 -3.07 18.11
N GLN A 177 18.29 -2.38 17.98
CA GLN A 177 17.88 -1.67 16.75
C GLN A 177 17.64 -2.56 15.52
N GLN A 178 17.57 -3.88 15.70
CA GLN A 178 17.26 -4.84 14.64
C GLN A 178 15.88 -5.43 14.84
N VAL A 179 15.17 -5.69 13.74
CA VAL A 179 13.95 -6.51 13.78
C VAL A 179 14.37 -7.93 14.14
N VAL A 180 13.82 -8.49 15.23
CA VAL A 180 14.18 -9.85 15.71
C VAL A 180 13.10 -10.90 15.50
N SER A 181 11.88 -10.47 15.20
CA SER A 181 10.78 -11.38 14.87
C SER A 181 10.86 -11.84 13.41
N GLN A 182 11.05 -13.15 13.21
CA GLN A 182 11.09 -13.75 11.88
C GLN A 182 9.81 -13.50 11.08
N GLU A 183 8.65 -13.56 11.73
CA GLU A 183 7.35 -13.31 11.07
C GLU A 183 7.30 -11.90 10.47
N TYR A 184 7.73 -10.90 11.24
CA TYR A 184 7.74 -9.50 10.79
C TYR A 184 8.79 -9.23 9.72
N GLN A 185 9.99 -9.83 9.84
CA GLN A 185 11.01 -9.76 8.80
C GLN A 185 10.49 -10.33 7.47
N THR A 186 9.88 -11.52 7.51
CA THR A 186 9.32 -12.15 6.32
C THR A 186 8.20 -11.29 5.71
N ALA A 187 7.29 -10.75 6.52
CA ALA A 187 6.24 -9.85 6.02
C ALA A 187 6.80 -8.55 5.40
N LEU A 188 7.83 -7.95 6.01
CA LEU A 188 8.52 -6.78 5.46
C LEU A 188 9.19 -7.08 4.12
N GLN A 189 9.95 -8.16 4.05
CA GLN A 189 10.64 -8.59 2.83
C GLN A 189 9.63 -8.89 1.71
N GLN A 190 8.54 -9.61 2.04
CA GLN A 190 7.48 -9.88 1.09
C GLN A 190 6.87 -8.58 0.56
N ARG A 191 6.54 -7.62 1.44
CA ARG A 191 5.95 -6.35 0.99
C ARG A 191 6.90 -5.55 0.10
N ARG A 192 8.19 -5.49 0.43
CA ARG A 192 9.19 -4.80 -0.40
C ARG A 192 9.34 -5.46 -1.76
N ALA A 193 9.36 -6.80 -1.81
CA ALA A 193 9.39 -7.55 -3.05
C ALA A 193 8.15 -7.29 -3.92
N GLU A 194 6.96 -7.24 -3.32
CA GLU A 194 5.72 -6.87 -4.02
C GLU A 194 5.79 -5.46 -4.60
N LEU A 195 6.30 -4.47 -3.85
CA LEU A 195 6.44 -3.10 -4.33
C LEU A 195 7.39 -3.00 -5.53
N ILE A 196 8.53 -3.67 -5.47
CA ILE A 196 9.49 -3.73 -6.57
C ILE A 196 8.85 -4.41 -7.79
N LEU A 197 8.18 -5.54 -7.59
CA LEU A 197 7.53 -6.26 -8.67
C LEU A 197 6.41 -5.41 -9.32
N GLU A 198 5.49 -4.86 -8.53
CA GLU A 198 4.40 -4.01 -9.01
C GLU A 198 4.89 -2.78 -9.78
N LYS A 199 6.00 -2.18 -9.31
CA LYS A 199 6.68 -1.10 -10.02
C LYS A 199 7.03 -1.49 -11.45
N THR A 200 7.55 -2.71 -11.65
CA THR A 200 7.92 -3.23 -12.97
C THR A 200 6.73 -3.68 -13.81
N VAL A 201 5.70 -4.26 -13.18
CA VAL A 201 4.58 -4.90 -13.89
C VAL A 201 3.57 -3.88 -14.42
N TRP A 202 3.19 -2.89 -13.61
CA TRP A 202 2.14 -1.95 -13.99
C TRP A 202 2.43 -0.49 -13.62
N ALA A 203 3.07 -0.26 -12.47
CA ALA A 203 3.09 1.09 -11.91
C ALA A 203 3.96 2.04 -12.73
N ASN A 204 5.02 1.55 -13.39
CA ASN A 204 5.82 2.40 -14.27
C ASN A 204 5.00 2.97 -15.43
N GLN A 205 4.18 2.15 -16.09
CA GLN A 205 3.34 2.62 -17.19
C GLN A 205 2.27 3.60 -16.72
N VAL A 206 1.68 3.35 -15.53
CA VAL A 206 0.73 4.29 -14.93
C VAL A 206 1.43 5.59 -14.53
N TYR A 207 2.59 5.52 -13.89
CA TYR A 207 3.38 6.69 -13.51
C TYR A 207 3.70 7.57 -14.72
N THR A 208 4.21 6.99 -15.82
CA THR A 208 4.50 7.75 -17.05
C THR A 208 3.24 8.46 -17.61
N ALA A 209 2.08 7.82 -17.57
CA ALA A 209 0.83 8.44 -18.00
C ALA A 209 0.39 9.58 -17.06
N LEU A 210 0.57 9.40 -15.74
CA LEU A 210 0.22 10.39 -14.73
C LEU A 210 1.21 11.57 -14.68
N GLU A 211 2.49 11.36 -14.97
CA GLU A 211 3.53 12.39 -14.92
C GLU A 211 3.22 13.56 -15.85
N GLN A 212 2.75 13.25 -17.07
CA GLN A 212 2.35 14.25 -18.07
C GLN A 212 1.11 15.05 -17.64
N GLN A 213 0.21 14.45 -16.87
CA GLN A 213 -1.10 15.05 -16.55
C GLN A 213 -1.15 15.70 -15.16
N LEU A 214 -0.60 15.04 -14.15
CA LEU A 214 -0.67 15.44 -12.74
C LEU A 214 0.61 16.13 -12.29
N LEU A 215 1.78 15.54 -12.55
CA LEU A 215 3.04 16.03 -11.97
C LEU A 215 3.56 17.29 -12.69
N SER A 216 3.22 17.43 -13.97
CA SER A 216 3.56 18.62 -14.77
C SER A 216 2.65 19.83 -14.49
N ASN A 217 1.55 19.65 -13.75
CA ASN A 217 0.62 20.73 -13.40
C ASN A 217 0.70 21.03 -11.89
N PRO A 218 1.21 22.20 -11.47
CA PRO A 218 1.35 22.55 -10.05
C PRO A 218 0.05 22.48 -9.23
N GLN A 219 -1.10 22.79 -9.84
CA GLN A 219 -2.40 22.76 -9.16
C GLN A 219 -2.87 21.32 -8.90
N GLU A 220 -2.62 20.40 -9.83
CA GLU A 220 -2.94 18.99 -9.65
C GLU A 220 -1.95 18.32 -8.70
N LEU A 221 -0.66 18.66 -8.81
CA LEU A 221 0.38 18.19 -7.90
C LEU A 221 0.09 18.57 -6.45
N ALA A 222 -0.43 19.77 -6.19
CA ALA A 222 -0.81 20.23 -4.86
C ALA A 222 -1.93 19.40 -4.21
N LYS A 223 -2.74 18.68 -5.01
CA LYS A 223 -3.79 17.77 -4.49
C LYS A 223 -3.21 16.46 -3.97
N ILE A 224 -1.98 16.10 -4.34
CA ILE A 224 -1.32 14.89 -3.86
C ILE A 224 -0.67 15.21 -2.51
N PRO A 225 -1.13 14.59 -1.40
CA PRO A 225 -0.58 14.83 -0.07
C PRO A 225 0.91 14.50 -0.03
N ILE A 226 1.66 15.25 0.79
CA ILE A 226 3.08 15.02 1.06
C ILE A 226 3.23 14.40 2.44
N ASP A 227 4.03 13.34 2.53
CA ASP A 227 4.45 12.61 3.74
C ASP A 227 3.35 11.92 4.55
N THR A 228 2.16 12.51 4.63
CA THR A 228 0.99 12.02 5.36
C THR A 228 -0.26 12.09 4.50
N GLY A 229 -1.17 11.13 4.70
CA GLY A 229 -2.40 11.02 3.90
C GLY A 229 -2.18 10.40 2.52
N LEU A 230 -3.28 10.17 1.82
CA LEU A 230 -3.33 9.54 0.50
C LEU A 230 -4.40 10.21 -0.35
N LEU A 231 -4.09 10.49 -1.62
CA LEU A 231 -5.09 10.79 -2.62
C LEU A 231 -5.61 9.48 -3.20
N SER A 232 -6.92 9.27 -3.17
CA SER A 232 -7.59 8.14 -3.80
C SER A 232 -8.08 8.52 -5.19
N ILE A 233 -7.75 7.70 -6.19
CA ILE A 233 -8.35 7.77 -7.54
C ILE A 233 -8.84 6.38 -7.97
N SER A 234 -9.59 6.30 -9.06
CA SER A 234 -10.05 5.00 -9.60
C SER A 234 -8.85 4.09 -9.90
N ILE A 235 -8.97 2.81 -9.58
CA ILE A 235 -7.96 1.78 -9.88
C ILE A 235 -7.82 1.49 -11.39
N LEU A 236 -8.72 2.01 -12.23
CA LEU A 236 -8.76 1.71 -13.66
C LEU A 236 -7.41 1.86 -14.41
N PRO A 237 -6.57 2.89 -14.18
CA PRO A 237 -5.29 3.00 -14.88
C PRO A 237 -4.41 1.75 -14.71
N MET A 238 -4.43 1.13 -13.54
CA MET A 238 -3.74 -0.13 -13.29
C MET A 238 -4.39 -1.28 -14.08
N LEU A 239 -5.71 -1.42 -14.02
CA LEU A 239 -6.43 -2.49 -14.73
C LEU A 239 -6.26 -2.40 -16.26
N MET A 240 -6.17 -1.19 -16.80
CA MET A 240 -5.88 -0.92 -18.20
C MET A 240 -4.49 -1.42 -18.63
N VAL A 241 -3.50 -1.39 -17.73
CA VAL A 241 -2.19 -1.97 -18.00
C VAL A 241 -2.26 -3.50 -17.93
N LEU A 242 -2.85 -4.03 -16.86
CA LEU A 242 -2.91 -5.48 -16.63
C LEU A 242 -3.69 -6.22 -17.72
N CYS A 243 -4.81 -5.68 -18.20
CA CYS A 243 -5.60 -6.36 -19.23
C CYS A 243 -4.93 -6.42 -20.61
N GLU A 244 -3.88 -5.63 -20.84
CA GLU A 244 -3.14 -5.64 -22.10
C GLU A 244 -2.07 -6.72 -22.16
N ILE A 245 -1.73 -7.32 -21.02
CA ILE A 245 -0.64 -8.31 -20.88
C ILE A 245 -1.02 -9.62 -21.56
N SER A 246 -2.18 -10.19 -21.20
CA SER A 246 -2.61 -11.50 -21.68
C SER A 246 -4.12 -11.71 -21.50
N GLU A 247 -4.65 -12.74 -22.16
CA GLU A 247 -6.06 -13.14 -22.02
C GLU A 247 -6.44 -13.52 -20.58
N PRO A 248 -5.64 -14.31 -19.85
CA PRO A 248 -5.93 -14.61 -18.45
C PRO A 248 -5.97 -13.35 -17.57
N CYS A 249 -5.05 -12.40 -17.77
CA CYS A 249 -5.06 -11.11 -17.08
C CYS A 249 -6.32 -10.29 -17.42
N ALA A 250 -6.71 -10.21 -18.69
CA ALA A 250 -7.93 -9.52 -19.10
C ALA A 250 -9.20 -10.13 -18.50
N ASN A 251 -9.30 -11.46 -18.48
CA ASN A 251 -10.38 -12.17 -17.81
C ASN A 251 -10.43 -11.87 -16.31
N ARG A 252 -9.27 -11.88 -15.64
CA ARG A 252 -9.17 -11.56 -14.22
C ARG A 252 -9.58 -10.11 -13.92
N CYS A 253 -9.19 -9.15 -14.75
CA CYS A 253 -9.63 -7.75 -14.65
C CYS A 253 -11.15 -7.62 -14.83
N LEU A 254 -11.75 -8.36 -15.77
CA LEU A 254 -13.20 -8.36 -16.00
C LEU A 254 -13.97 -8.94 -14.80
N GLN A 255 -13.48 -10.05 -14.22
CA GLN A 255 -14.04 -10.63 -12.99
C GLN A 255 -14.04 -9.62 -11.84
N TYR A 256 -12.89 -8.98 -11.61
CA TYR A 256 -12.74 -7.92 -10.61
C TYR A 256 -13.72 -6.78 -10.82
N ILE A 257 -13.84 -6.27 -12.06
CA ILE A 257 -14.78 -5.18 -12.38
C ILE A 257 -16.22 -5.56 -12.07
N ASN A 258 -16.65 -6.77 -12.44
CA ASN A 258 -18.01 -7.22 -12.13
C ASN A 258 -18.24 -7.29 -10.60
N ALA A 259 -17.31 -7.90 -9.86
CA ALA A 259 -17.40 -7.98 -8.40
C ALA A 259 -17.42 -6.60 -7.72
N GLN A 260 -16.63 -5.65 -8.23
CA GLN A 260 -16.60 -4.28 -7.71
C GLN A 260 -17.89 -3.50 -7.99
N ILE A 261 -18.51 -3.70 -9.16
CA ILE A 261 -19.81 -3.10 -9.47
C ILE A 261 -20.85 -3.56 -8.44
N ASP A 262 -20.92 -4.87 -8.19
CA ASP A 262 -21.88 -5.46 -7.23
C ASP A 262 -21.61 -5.00 -5.79
N LEU A 263 -20.34 -4.98 -5.38
CA LEU A 263 -19.93 -4.50 -4.06
C LEU A 263 -20.28 -3.02 -3.86
N ILE A 264 -19.97 -2.17 -4.84
CA ILE A 264 -20.26 -0.73 -4.78
C ILE A 264 -21.77 -0.50 -4.68
N ASP A 265 -22.58 -1.22 -5.45
CA ASP A 265 -24.03 -1.08 -5.39
C ASP A 265 -24.58 -1.45 -4.01
N SER A 266 -24.11 -2.57 -3.44
CA SER A 266 -24.47 -2.97 -2.08
C SER A 266 -24.07 -1.91 -1.04
N LYS A 267 -22.84 -1.39 -1.13
CA LYS A 267 -22.30 -0.38 -0.22
C LYS A 267 -23.08 0.95 -0.30
N ILE A 268 -23.41 1.41 -1.51
CA ILE A 268 -24.22 2.62 -1.71
C ILE A 268 -25.63 2.43 -1.15
N ALA A 269 -26.27 1.29 -1.41
CA ALA A 269 -27.61 1.01 -0.89
C ALA A 269 -27.64 1.06 0.65
N GLN A 270 -26.62 0.46 1.30
CA GLN A 270 -26.46 0.52 2.76
C GLN A 270 -26.23 1.96 3.25
N ALA A 271 -25.41 2.76 2.57
CA ALA A 271 -25.17 4.15 2.94
C ALA A 271 -26.43 5.03 2.85
N ILE A 272 -27.21 4.85 1.79
CA ILE A 272 -28.51 5.53 1.63
C ILE A 272 -29.46 5.14 2.75
N ALA A 273 -29.51 3.86 3.13
CA ALA A 273 -30.35 3.38 4.23
C ALA A 273 -29.95 4.00 5.58
N ARG A 274 -28.65 4.15 5.86
CA ARG A 274 -28.14 4.76 7.10
C ARG A 274 -28.39 6.26 7.20
N LYS A 275 -28.52 6.98 6.07
CA LYS A 275 -28.79 8.43 6.00
C LYS A 275 -27.78 9.32 6.75
N ILE A 276 -26.51 8.92 6.80
CA ILE A 276 -25.44 9.68 7.46
C ILE A 276 -24.91 10.76 6.50
N PRO A 277 -24.91 12.06 6.86
CA PRO A 277 -24.42 13.11 5.98
C PRO A 277 -22.95 12.97 5.57
N ALA A 278 -22.11 12.42 6.46
CA ALA A 278 -20.69 12.15 6.19
C ALA A 278 -20.47 11.16 5.03
N ASP A 279 -21.46 10.30 4.72
CA ASP A 279 -21.35 9.31 3.63
C ASP A 279 -21.48 9.93 2.23
N LYS A 280 -21.89 11.20 2.12
CA LYS A 280 -22.18 11.83 0.82
C LYS A 280 -20.97 11.87 -0.11
N ALA A 281 -19.79 12.25 0.41
CA ALA A 281 -18.57 12.37 -0.39
C ALA A 281 -18.14 10.99 -0.94
N MET A 282 -18.03 9.99 -0.06
CA MET A 282 -17.66 8.62 -0.44
C MET A 282 -18.71 7.99 -1.37
N THR A 283 -20.00 8.26 -1.18
CA THR A 283 -21.05 7.80 -2.11
C THR A 283 -20.87 8.38 -3.51
N LYS A 284 -20.46 9.65 -3.63
CA LYS A 284 -20.15 10.27 -4.92
C LYS A 284 -18.94 9.61 -5.57
N GLU A 285 -17.89 9.33 -4.79
CA GLU A 285 -16.68 8.65 -5.27
C GLU A 285 -16.98 7.22 -5.74
N PHE A 286 -17.75 6.45 -4.98
CA PHE A 286 -18.19 5.11 -5.37
C PHE A 286 -19.02 5.11 -6.66
N ARG A 287 -19.94 6.06 -6.81
CA ARG A 287 -20.70 6.23 -8.07
C ARG A 287 -19.77 6.55 -9.24
N PHE A 288 -18.78 7.41 -9.03
CA PHE A 288 -17.78 7.74 -10.04
C PHE A 288 -16.95 6.50 -10.43
N PHE A 289 -16.49 5.70 -9.47
CA PHE A 289 -15.76 4.46 -9.76
C PHE A 289 -16.63 3.46 -10.54
N LYS A 290 -17.88 3.26 -10.12
CA LYS A 290 -18.83 2.40 -10.83
C LYS A 290 -19.05 2.88 -12.27
N GLU A 291 -19.25 4.17 -12.49
CA GLU A 291 -19.42 4.73 -13.83
C GLU A 291 -18.21 4.42 -14.71
N LYS A 292 -17.00 4.58 -14.16
CA LYS A 292 -15.76 4.25 -14.87
C LYS A 292 -15.66 2.77 -15.20
N TYR A 293 -16.02 1.89 -14.28
CA TYR A 293 -16.08 0.44 -14.55
C TYR A 293 -17.07 0.08 -15.65
N LEU A 294 -18.26 0.68 -15.63
CA LEU A 294 -19.27 0.46 -16.68
C LEU A 294 -18.81 0.96 -18.06
N GLN A 295 -18.07 2.08 -18.10
CA GLN A 295 -17.48 2.61 -19.34
C GLN A 295 -16.36 1.71 -19.88
N PHE A 296 -15.56 1.11 -19.00
CA PHE A 296 -14.41 0.30 -19.38
C PHE A 296 -14.78 -1.17 -19.72
N ARG A 297 -15.85 -1.71 -19.12
CA ARG A 297 -16.27 -3.10 -19.31
C ARG A 297 -16.48 -3.51 -20.78
N PRO A 298 -17.12 -2.71 -21.66
CA PRO A 298 -17.24 -3.03 -23.09
C PRO A 298 -15.90 -3.15 -23.81
N TYR A 299 -14.92 -2.32 -23.45
CA TYR A 299 -13.57 -2.40 -24.00
C TYR A 299 -12.92 -3.75 -23.68
N LEU A 300 -13.01 -4.21 -22.43
CA LEU A 300 -12.48 -5.52 -22.03
C LEU A 300 -13.18 -6.68 -22.74
N LEU A 301 -14.50 -6.63 -22.86
CA LEU A 301 -15.26 -7.65 -23.58
C LEU A 301 -14.85 -7.72 -25.05
N ASN A 302 -14.66 -6.57 -25.70
CA ASN A 302 -14.16 -6.53 -27.07
C ASN A 302 -12.72 -7.07 -27.17
N LYS A 303 -11.85 -6.72 -26.22
CA LYS A 303 -10.47 -7.21 -26.14
C LYS A 303 -10.42 -8.75 -26.04
N LEU A 304 -11.29 -9.34 -25.23
CA LEU A 304 -11.41 -10.79 -25.07
C LEU A 304 -12.01 -11.46 -26.31
N ALA A 305 -12.95 -10.80 -26.99
CA ALA A 305 -13.54 -11.31 -28.23
C ALA A 305 -12.57 -11.22 -29.43
N GLN A 306 -11.65 -10.27 -29.41
CA GLN A 306 -10.64 -10.05 -30.45
C GLN A 306 -9.24 -9.96 -29.81
N PRO A 307 -8.64 -11.12 -29.45
CA PRO A 307 -7.35 -11.18 -28.79
C PRO A 307 -6.24 -10.49 -29.57
N ASN A 308 -5.87 -9.28 -29.13
CA ASN A 308 -4.68 -8.56 -29.62
C ASN A 308 -3.88 -8.08 -28.41
N PHE A 309 -3.33 -9.02 -27.65
CA PHE A 309 -2.53 -8.76 -26.45
C PHE A 309 -1.10 -8.38 -26.83
N ARG A 310 -0.42 -7.60 -25.99
CA ARG A 310 0.94 -7.12 -26.24
C ARG A 310 2.01 -8.20 -26.05
N LYS A 311 1.78 -9.42 -26.58
CA LYS A 311 2.72 -10.54 -26.50
C LYS A 311 4.07 -10.23 -27.15
N ASP A 312 4.08 -9.33 -28.13
CA ASP A 312 5.30 -8.94 -28.83
C ASP A 312 6.16 -7.93 -28.06
N MET A 313 5.63 -7.31 -26.99
CA MET A 313 6.34 -6.29 -26.20
C MET A 313 6.85 -6.80 -24.86
N ILE A 314 6.38 -7.96 -24.41
CA ILE A 314 6.74 -8.56 -23.11
C ILE A 314 7.19 -9.99 -23.37
N PRO A 315 8.44 -10.36 -23.03
CA PRO A 315 8.92 -11.75 -23.14
C PRO A 315 7.96 -12.73 -22.46
N SER A 316 7.71 -13.90 -23.08
CA SER A 316 6.75 -14.89 -22.57
C SER A 316 7.02 -15.31 -21.12
N GLU A 317 8.29 -15.37 -20.70
CA GLU A 317 8.66 -15.65 -19.30
C GLU A 317 8.15 -14.58 -18.33
N GLN A 318 8.17 -13.31 -18.74
CA GLN A 318 7.65 -12.20 -17.94
C GLN A 318 6.12 -12.23 -17.91
N VAL A 319 5.44 -12.60 -19.01
CA VAL A 319 3.99 -12.80 -19.02
C VAL A 319 3.58 -13.89 -18.03
N ASN A 320 4.25 -15.05 -18.06
CA ASN A 320 3.98 -16.15 -17.13
C ASN A 320 4.25 -15.75 -15.67
N ALA A 321 5.33 -15.00 -15.42
CA ALA A 321 5.64 -14.49 -14.08
C ALA A 321 4.53 -13.57 -13.55
N VAL A 322 3.99 -12.69 -14.40
CA VAL A 322 2.85 -11.84 -14.03
C VAL A 322 1.58 -12.65 -13.78
N GLU A 323 1.25 -13.60 -14.66
CA GLU A 323 0.06 -14.45 -14.47
C GLU A 323 0.13 -15.28 -13.18
N ASN A 324 1.31 -15.83 -12.87
CA ASN A 324 1.57 -16.54 -11.62
C ASN A 324 1.44 -15.61 -10.41
N TYR A 325 2.01 -14.41 -10.49
CA TYR A 325 1.92 -13.41 -9.44
C TYR A 325 0.46 -13.03 -9.14
N LEU A 326 -0.34 -12.81 -10.19
CA LEU A 326 -1.77 -12.50 -10.07
C LEU A 326 -2.62 -13.71 -9.62
N GLY A 327 -2.02 -14.89 -9.46
CA GLY A 327 -2.69 -16.12 -9.04
C GLY A 327 -3.65 -16.67 -10.10
N ILE A 328 -3.37 -16.41 -11.38
CA ILE A 328 -4.25 -16.77 -12.50
C ILE A 328 -3.96 -18.21 -13.00
N VAL A 329 -2.71 -18.66 -12.91
CA VAL A 329 -2.35 -20.02 -13.31
C VAL A 329 -2.76 -21.02 -12.22
N PHE A 330 -3.82 -21.78 -12.49
CA PHE A 330 -4.03 -23.07 -11.84
C PHE A 330 -2.97 -24.02 -12.36
N ASN A 331 -2.19 -24.65 -11.47
CA ASN A 331 -1.37 -25.79 -11.85
C ASN A 331 -2.26 -26.83 -12.53
N ALA A 332 -2.19 -26.92 -13.85
CA ALA A 332 -2.71 -28.03 -14.63
C ALA A 332 -1.76 -29.23 -14.48
N THR A 333 -1.53 -29.66 -13.24
CA THR A 333 -0.90 -30.94 -12.91
C THR A 333 -1.75 -31.57 -11.83
N GLY A 334 -2.82 -32.21 -12.30
CA GLY A 334 -3.43 -33.36 -11.61
C GLY A 334 -2.52 -34.58 -11.71
#